data_AF-A0A2W4Z7J2-F1
#
_entry.id   AF-A0A2W4Z7J2-F1
#
_cell.length_a   1.000
_cell.length_b   1.000
_cell.length_c   1.000
_cell.angle_alpha   90.00
_cell.angle_beta   90.00
_cell.angle_gamma   90.00
#
_symmetry.space_group_name_H-M   'P 1'
#
loop_
_entity.id
_entity.type
_entity.pdbx_description
1 polymer ?
#
loop_
_entity_poly.entity_id
_entity_poly.type
_entity_poly.pdbx_seq_one_letter_code
_entity_poly.pdbx_strand_id
1 'polypeptide(L)' 'MPCENALFDTSDPAAEADADARADADVCNGRLISHDAVKLWLSSWGSPQPRPRPRAGE' A
#
# COMPACT_ATOMS: atom_id res chain seq x y z
N MET A 1 -6.77 -13.21 32.43
CA MET A 1 -7.34 -13.37 31.08
C MET A 1 -6.17 -13.41 30.12
N PRO A 2 -5.96 -14.46 29.31
CA PRO A 2 -4.98 -14.36 28.24
C PRO A 2 -5.46 -13.25 27.31
N CYS A 3 -4.56 -12.34 26.94
CA CYS A 3 -4.83 -11.38 25.88
C CYS A 3 -5.16 -12.20 24.64
N GLU A 4 -6.43 -12.20 24.27
CA GLU A 4 -6.94 -12.59 22.97
C GLU A 4 -5.90 -12.24 21.89
N ASN A 5 -5.47 -13.25 21.14
CA ASN A 5 -4.44 -13.19 20.11
C ASN A 5 -4.50 -11.84 19.36
N ALA A 6 -3.63 -10.91 19.73
CA ALA A 6 -3.69 -9.54 19.25
C ALA A 6 -3.49 -9.58 17.73
N LEU A 7 -4.60 -9.38 17.01
CA LEU A 7 -4.74 -9.56 15.56
C LEU A 7 -3.70 -8.77 14.74
N PHE A 8 -3.07 -7.77 15.37
CA PHE A 8 -2.13 -6.83 14.76
C PHE A 8 -0.74 -6.85 15.40
N ASP A 9 -0.46 -7.78 16.33
CA ASP A 9 0.81 -7.86 17.08
C ASP A 9 1.73 -8.98 16.57
N THR A 10 1.35 -9.62 15.46
CA THR A 10 2.16 -10.63 14.78
C THR A 10 2.97 -9.95 13.67
N SER A 11 4.22 -9.60 13.96
CA SER A 11 5.18 -9.22 12.92
C SER A 11 5.90 -10.46 12.40
N ASP A 12 5.90 -10.68 11.07
CA ASP A 12 6.69 -11.71 10.40
C ASP A 12 7.86 -11.02 9.66
N PRO A 13 9.08 -11.01 10.24
CA PRO A 13 10.21 -10.30 9.65
C PRO A 13 10.58 -10.77 8.24
N ALA A 14 10.32 -12.04 7.91
CA ALA A 14 10.62 -12.58 6.59
C ALA A 14 9.61 -12.06 5.55
N ALA A 15 8.33 -11.98 5.92
CA ALA A 15 7.30 -11.41 5.06
C ALA A 15 7.53 -9.91 4.80
N GLU A 16 7.94 -9.15 5.83
CA GLU A 16 8.28 -7.73 5.69
C GLU A 16 9.50 -7.54 4.76
N ALA A 17 10.58 -8.31 4.96
CA ALA A 17 11.78 -8.22 4.11
C ALA A 17 11.50 -8.58 2.64
N ASP A 18 10.62 -9.56 2.38
CA ASP A 18 10.18 -9.89 1.03
C ASP A 18 9.33 -8.76 0.41
N ALA A 19 8.47 -8.10 1.20
CA ALA A 19 7.70 -6.95 0.75
C ALA A 19 8.59 -5.76 0.38
N ASP A 20 9.62 -5.49 1.18
CA ASP A 20 10.61 -4.44 0.90
C ASP A 20 11.39 -4.74 -0.38
N ALA A 21 11.88 -5.98 -0.55
CA ALA A 21 12.59 -6.39 -1.76
C ALA A 21 11.73 -6.24 -3.03
N ARG A 22 10.44 -6.53 -2.94
CA ARG A 22 9.48 -6.30 -4.03
C ARG A 22 9.29 -4.82 -4.32
N ALA A 23 9.20 -3.97 -3.30
CA ALA A 23 9.06 -2.54 -3.45
C ALA A 23 10.29 -1.92 -4.14
N ASP A 24 11.49 -2.31 -3.73
CA ASP A 24 12.74 -1.87 -4.35
C ASP A 24 12.84 -2.30 -5.82
N ALA A 25 12.43 -3.53 -6.14
CA ALA A 25 12.37 -4.00 -7.51
C ALA A 25 11.39 -3.18 -8.36
N ASP A 26 10.23 -2.80 -7.83
CA ASP A 26 9.26 -1.95 -8.53
C ASP A 26 9.82 -0.53 -8.76
N VAL A 27 10.55 0.04 -7.81
CA VAL A 27 11.27 1.32 -7.97
C VAL A 27 12.31 1.22 -9.08
N CYS A 28 13.15 0.19 -9.07
CA CYS A 28 14.19 0.00 -10.08
C CYS A 28 13.62 -0.21 -11.49
N ASN A 29 12.47 -0.89 -11.60
CA ASN A 29 11.77 -1.09 -12.87
C ASN A 29 10.87 0.09 -13.28
N GLY A 30 10.86 1.19 -12.51
CA GLY A 30 10.03 2.37 -12.80
C GLY A 30 8.52 2.13 -12.69
N ARG A 31 8.09 1.07 -12.00
CA ARG A 31 6.69 0.72 -11.77
C ARG A 31 6.10 1.55 -10.62
N LEU A 32 6.16 2.87 -10.77
CA LEU A 32 5.71 3.85 -9.79
C LEU A 32 4.30 4.36 -10.10
N ILE A 33 3.60 4.81 -9.06
CA ILE A 33 2.33 5.53 -9.16
C ILE A 33 2.63 7.02 -8.99
N SER A 34 2.07 7.87 -9.87
CA SER A 34 2.25 9.32 -9.76
C SER A 34 1.63 9.88 -8.48
N HIS A 35 2.32 10.85 -7.86
CA HIS A 35 1.86 11.50 -6.63
C HIS A 35 0.49 12.18 -6.81
N ASP A 36 0.26 12.81 -7.96
CA ASP A 36 -1.00 13.49 -8.25
C ASP A 36 -2.17 12.50 -8.39
N ALA A 37 -1.94 11.32 -8.99
CA ALA A 37 -2.97 10.28 -9.05
C ALA A 37 -3.33 9.77 -7.64
N VAL A 38 -2.34 9.60 -6.75
CA VAL A 38 -2.59 9.24 -5.34
C VAL A 38 -3.39 10.32 -4.63
N LYS A 39 -3.05 11.60 -4.79
CA LYS A 39 -3.79 12.71 -4.17
C LYS A 39 -5.24 12.78 -4.63
N LEU A 40 -5.48 12.65 -5.93
CA LEU A 40 -6.84 12.63 -6.49
C LEU A 40 -7.66 11.46 -5.96
N TRP A 41 -7.03 10.29 -5.84
CA TRP A 41 -7.66 9.11 -5.27
C TRP A 41 -8.02 9.30 -3.79
N LEU A 42 -7.08 9.71 -2.96
CA LEU A 42 -7.32 9.95 -1.52
C LEU A 42 -8.39 11.02 -1.29
N SER A 43 -8.37 12.09 -2.08
CA SER A 43 -9.37 13.17 -1.98
C SER A 43 -10.78 12.70 -2.33
N SER A 44 -10.92 11.65 -3.14
CA SER A 44 -12.21 11.12 -3.56
C SER A 44 -12.90 10.25 -2.50
N TRP A 45 -12.18 9.76 -1.50
CA TRP A 45 -12.72 8.84 -0.48
C TRP A 45 -13.84 9.46 0.36
N GLY A 46 -13.81 10.79 0.55
CA GLY A 46 -14.87 11.52 1.25
C GLY A 46 -16.04 11.94 0.34
N SER A 47 -16.03 11.55 -0.94
CA SER A 47 -17.06 11.95 -1.91
C SER A 47 -18.04 10.80 -2.20
N PRO A 48 -19.27 11.10 -2.68
CA PRO A 48 -20.22 10.08 -3.11
C PRO A 48 -19.75 9.21 -4.28
N GLN A 49 -18.67 9.60 -4.97
CA GLN A 49 -18.11 8.90 -6.13
C GLN A 49 -16.60 8.73 -5.95
N PRO A 50 -16.17 7.75 -5.12
CA PRO A 50 -14.75 7.48 -4.94
C PRO A 50 -14.13 7.03 -6.27
N ARG A 51 -12.93 7.52 -6.54
CA ARG A 51 -12.13 7.13 -7.70
C ARG A 51 -11.53 5.74 -7.49
N PRO A 52 -11.27 4.99 -8.57
CA PRO A 52 -10.53 3.74 -8.47
C PRO A 52 -9.10 4.00 -7.96
N ARG A 53 -8.52 2.99 -7.31
CA ARG A 53 -7.11 3.03 -6.90
C ARG A 53 -6.22 3.16 -8.15
N PRO A 54 -5.27 4.11 -8.16
CA PRO A 54 -4.37 4.32 -9.29
C PRO A 54 -3.40 3.14 -9.44
N ARG A 55 -2.95 2.89 -10.66
CA ARG A 55 -2.03 1.80 -10.99
C ARG A 55 -0.66 2.33 -11.36
N ALA A 56 0.35 1.48 -11.22
CA ALA A 56 1.70 1.82 -11.65
C ALA A 56 1.75 2.02 -13.18
N GLY A 57 2.42 3.07 -13.63
CA GLY A 57 2.55 3.41 -15.06
C GLY A 57 1.37 4.15 -15.69
N GLU A 58 0.41 4.64 -14.89
CA GLU A 58 -0.66 5.58 -15.31
C GLU A 58 -0.27 7.04 -15.12
#